data_AF-A0AAV9HED3-F1
#
_entry.id   AF-A0AAV9HED3-F1
#
_cell.length_a   1.000
_cell.length_b   1.000
_cell.length_c   1.000
_cell.angle_alpha   90.00
_cell.angle_beta   90.00
_cell.angle_gamma   90.00
#
_symmetry.space_group_name_H-M   'P 1'
#
loop_
_entity.id
_entity.type
_entity.pdbx_description
1 polymer ?
#
loop_
_entity_poly.entity_id
_entity_poly.type
_entity_poly.pdbx_seq_one_letter_code
_entity_poly.pdbx_strand_id
1 'polypeptide(L)'
;MGRKTWDSIPERFRPLPGRLNVVISRSILGSGGGGAAGGDTVQVKEKGDVWAGSLEKAVEWLTEEENAGKVGRVFIIGGGMVYSEALRMGGGSGGDAGGGGGGSKIKVLLTRVEGDDWGCDTFFEEKLEEGVNGWHRKSKGEMDEFVGEVVPEGRQEEAGTGYEFEMWERV
;
A
#
# COMPACT_ATOMS: atom_id res chain seq x y z
N MET A 1 6.16 -0.25 1.40
CA MET A 1 5.90 -1.66 1.74
C MET A 1 6.51 -1.99 3.09
N GLY A 2 6.03 -2.99 3.82
CA GLY A 2 6.64 -3.40 5.09
C GLY A 2 7.93 -4.21 4.93
N ARG A 3 8.80 -4.23 5.94
CA ARG A 3 10.08 -4.97 5.93
C ARG A 3 9.94 -6.46 5.56
N LYS A 4 8.91 -7.16 6.06
CA LYS A 4 8.68 -8.58 5.70
C LYS A 4 8.42 -8.77 4.21
N THR A 5 7.65 -7.87 3.60
CA THR A 5 7.37 -7.87 2.15
C THR A 5 8.60 -7.49 1.34
N TRP A 6 9.41 -6.55 1.83
CA TRP A 6 10.68 -6.21 1.21
C TRP A 6 11.65 -7.40 1.17
N ASP A 7 11.75 -8.14 2.28
CA ASP A 7 12.64 -9.30 2.39
C ASP A 7 12.14 -10.54 1.64
N SER A 8 10.85 -10.62 1.32
CA SER A 8 10.32 -11.70 0.48
C SER A 8 10.64 -11.51 -1.01
N ILE A 9 11.05 -10.31 -1.43
CA ILE A 9 11.47 -10.04 -2.81
C ILE A 9 12.92 -10.50 -2.98
N PRO A 10 13.25 -11.35 -3.97
CA PRO A 10 14.62 -11.80 -4.20
C PRO A 10 15.59 -10.62 -4.39
N GLU A 11 16.80 -10.72 -3.85
CA GLU A 11 17.72 -9.58 -3.76
C GLU A 11 18.07 -8.91 -5.10
N ARG A 12 18.07 -9.69 -6.19
CA ARG A 12 18.31 -9.18 -7.55
C ARG A 12 17.18 -8.34 -8.13
N PHE A 13 15.98 -8.40 -7.53
CA PHE A 13 14.79 -7.68 -7.96
C PHE A 13 14.45 -6.50 -7.04
N ARG A 14 15.31 -6.21 -6.04
CA ARG A 14 15.18 -5.05 -5.15
C ARG A 14 16.35 -4.07 -5.33
N PRO A 15 16.11 -2.74 -5.36
CA PRO A 15 14.80 -2.09 -5.37
C PRO A 15 14.02 -2.37 -6.65
N LEU A 16 12.69 -2.24 -6.60
CA LEU A 16 11.83 -2.39 -7.77
C LEU A 16 12.18 -1.33 -8.83
N PRO A 17 12.50 -1.72 -10.07
CA PRO A 17 13.00 -0.77 -11.07
C PRO A 17 11.94 0.27 -11.45
N GLY A 18 12.42 1.47 -11.81
CA GLY A 18 11.59 2.61 -12.23
C GLY A 18 10.76 3.24 -11.12
N ARG A 19 10.96 2.85 -9.85
CA ARG A 19 10.13 3.27 -8.72
C ARG A 19 10.99 3.69 -7.53
N LEU A 20 10.54 4.70 -6.80
CA LEU A 20 11.05 5.01 -5.47
C LEU A 20 10.53 3.96 -4.49
N ASN A 21 11.42 3.22 -3.85
CA ASN A 21 11.07 2.13 -2.95
C ASN A 21 11.18 2.61 -1.51
N VAL A 22 10.07 2.60 -0.77
CA VAL A 22 10.02 2.94 0.66
C VAL A 22 9.66 1.71 1.49
N VAL A 23 10.53 1.36 2.45
CA VAL A 23 10.43 0.22 3.36
C VAL A 23 10.07 0.70 4.75
N ILE A 24 8.97 0.18 5.30
CA ILE A 24 8.51 0.49 6.66
C ILE A 24 9.13 -0.51 7.63
N SER A 25 9.90 -0.01 8.58
CA SER A 25 10.54 -0.81 9.63
C SER A 25 10.66 -0.02 10.93
N ARG A 26 10.17 -0.59 12.03
CA ARG A 26 10.37 -0.03 13.39
C ARG A 26 11.82 -0.10 13.87
N SER A 27 12.64 -0.93 13.22
CA SER A 27 14.07 -1.04 13.49
C SER A 27 14.83 -0.63 12.22
N ILE A 28 15.27 0.62 12.21
CA ILE A 28 16.16 1.14 11.18
C ILE A 28 17.56 1.07 11.75
N LEU A 29 18.24 -0.05 11.52
CA LEU A 29 19.65 -0.20 11.91
C LEU A 29 20.49 0.70 10.99
N GLY A 30 21.25 1.64 11.59
CA GLY A 30 22.10 2.56 10.82
C GLY A 30 22.45 3.88 11.53
N SER A 31 21.72 4.30 12.54
CA SER A 31 22.22 5.32 13.48
C SER A 31 23.23 4.64 14.41
N GLY A 32 24.51 4.90 14.21
CA GLY A 32 25.60 4.35 15.02
C GLY A 32 25.48 4.75 16.49
N GLY A 33 24.76 3.96 17.26
CA GLY A 33 24.57 4.13 18.70
C GLY A 33 23.37 3.31 19.14
N GLY A 34 23.56 2.42 20.13
CA GLY A 34 22.43 1.73 20.75
C GLY A 34 21.43 2.73 21.32
N GLY A 35 20.20 2.70 20.82
CA GLY A 35 19.08 3.57 21.24
C GLY A 35 18.57 4.41 20.07
N ALA A 36 17.31 4.42 19.67
CA ALA A 36 16.09 3.86 20.22
C ALA A 36 15.25 3.26 19.09
N ALA A 37 14.47 2.22 19.40
CA ALA A 37 13.33 1.85 18.59
C ALA A 37 12.30 3.00 18.66
N GLY A 38 12.26 3.86 17.63
CA GLY A 38 11.40 5.04 17.60
C GLY A 38 11.03 5.39 16.17
N GLY A 39 9.73 5.41 15.88
CA GLY A 39 9.12 5.45 14.54
C GLY A 39 9.28 6.75 13.74
N ASP A 40 10.17 7.66 14.14
CA ASP A 40 10.25 9.03 13.61
C ASP A 40 11.49 9.28 12.74
N THR A 41 11.95 8.27 12.00
CA THR A 41 13.17 8.39 11.19
C THR A 41 12.93 7.95 9.77
N VAL A 42 13.56 8.66 8.84
CA VAL A 42 13.65 8.31 7.43
C VAL A 42 15.13 8.26 7.04
N GLN A 43 15.55 7.19 6.38
CA GLN A 43 16.93 7.00 5.91
C GLN A 43 16.95 6.58 4.46
N VAL A 44 17.65 7.34 3.61
CA VAL A 44 17.98 6.92 2.24
C VAL A 44 19.21 6.03 2.30
N LYS A 45 19.11 4.80 1.79
CA LYS A 45 20.22 3.83 1.72
C LYS A 45 21.01 4.00 0.43
N GLU A 46 22.21 3.42 0.40
CA GLU A 46 23.15 3.55 -0.73
C GLU A 46 22.57 3.07 -2.07
N LYS A 47 21.70 2.06 -2.06
CA LYS A 47 21.02 1.54 -3.27
C LYS A 47 19.83 2.40 -3.72
N GLY A 48 19.57 3.52 -3.04
CA GLY A 48 18.47 4.44 -3.33
C GLY A 48 17.12 4.05 -2.73
N ASP A 49 17.02 2.93 -2.01
CA ASP A 49 15.83 2.60 -1.23
C ASP A 49 15.76 3.42 0.07
N VAL A 50 14.55 3.73 0.49
CA VAL A 50 14.27 4.61 1.63
C VAL A 50 13.64 3.80 2.75
N TRP A 51 14.11 3.97 3.98
CA TRP A 51 13.60 3.27 5.16
C TRP A 51 12.91 4.26 6.09
N ALA A 52 11.65 4.01 6.41
CA ALA A 52 10.84 4.85 7.29
C ALA A 52 10.37 4.08 8.53
N GLY A 53 10.32 4.77 9.67
CA GLY A 53 9.96 4.20 10.97
C GLY A 53 8.49 3.79 11.10
N SER A 54 7.60 4.45 10.34
CA SER A 54 6.16 4.19 10.27
C SER A 54 5.59 4.55 8.89
N LEU A 55 4.35 4.14 8.61
CA LEU A 55 3.68 4.52 7.36
C LEU A 55 3.40 6.03 7.31
N GLU A 56 3.00 6.62 8.43
CA GLU A 56 2.76 8.07 8.54
C GLU A 56 4.01 8.85 8.15
N LYS A 57 5.18 8.51 8.71
CA LYS A 57 6.44 9.19 8.35
C LYS A 57 6.89 8.96 6.92
N ALA A 58 6.61 7.80 6.36
CA ALA A 58 6.86 7.58 4.93
C ALA A 58 6.01 8.53 4.07
N VAL A 59 4.72 8.66 4.38
CA VAL A 59 3.82 9.55 3.63
C VAL A 59 4.23 11.01 3.81
N GLU A 60 4.50 11.46 5.04
CA GLU A 60 4.97 12.82 5.31
C GLU A 60 6.21 13.16 4.46
N TRP A 61 7.24 12.32 4.54
CA TRP A 61 8.48 12.52 3.79
C TRP A 61 8.27 12.54 2.27
N LEU A 62 7.40 11.68 1.74
CA LEU A 62 7.05 11.67 0.32
C LEU A 62 6.32 12.95 -0.14
N THR A 63 5.62 13.62 0.78
CA THR A 63 4.83 14.83 0.52
C THR A 63 5.56 16.13 0.84
N GLU A 64 6.75 16.07 1.45
CA GLU A 64 7.62 17.24 1.65
C GLU A 64 7.97 17.91 0.32
N GLU A 65 8.10 19.24 0.28
CA GLU A 65 8.31 20.01 -0.97
C GLU A 65 9.49 19.49 -1.81
N GLU A 66 10.57 19.07 -1.16
CA GLU A 66 11.77 18.53 -1.82
C GLU A 66 11.51 17.22 -2.59
N ASN A 67 10.48 16.47 -2.18
CA ASN A 67 10.15 15.14 -2.69
C ASN A 67 8.84 15.11 -3.48
N ALA A 68 7.89 16.01 -3.17
CA ALA A 68 6.58 16.07 -3.79
C ALA A 68 6.64 16.23 -5.32
N GLY A 69 7.62 16.98 -5.84
CA GLY A 69 7.84 17.13 -7.29
C GLY A 69 8.47 15.91 -7.98
N LYS A 70 8.92 14.91 -7.22
CA LYS A 70 9.59 13.70 -7.73
C LYS A 70 8.68 12.46 -7.72
N VAL A 71 7.50 12.56 -7.09
CA VAL A 71 6.60 11.44 -6.86
C VAL A 71 5.27 11.68 -7.58
N GLY A 72 4.92 10.80 -8.52
CA GLY A 72 3.62 10.86 -9.19
C GLY A 72 2.49 10.31 -8.33
N ARG A 73 2.60 9.03 -7.93
CA ARG A 73 1.62 8.35 -7.08
C ARG A 73 2.32 7.46 -6.06
N VAL A 74 1.71 7.35 -4.88
CA VAL A 74 2.19 6.46 -3.82
C VAL A 74 1.36 5.18 -3.84
N PHE A 75 2.03 4.04 -4.01
CA PHE A 75 1.41 2.71 -3.97
C PHE A 75 1.84 1.95 -2.73
N ILE A 76 0.86 1.51 -1.95
CA ILE A 76 1.08 0.63 -0.80
C ILE A 76 0.93 -0.80 -1.31
N ILE A 77 2.06 -1.49 -1.46
CA ILE A 77 2.09 -2.87 -1.99
C ILE A 77 2.19 -3.93 -0.88
N GLY A 78 1.73 -3.58 0.32
CA GLY A 78 1.60 -4.50 1.46
C GLY A 78 2.80 -4.55 2.42
N GLY A 79 2.87 -5.55 3.30
CA GLY A 79 1.92 -6.66 3.48
C GLY A 79 0.73 -6.35 4.40
N GLY A 80 0.07 -7.39 4.93
CA GLY A 80 -1.16 -7.30 5.74
C GLY A 80 -1.16 -6.17 6.78
N MET A 81 -0.14 -6.11 7.66
CA MET A 81 -0.04 -5.06 8.68
C MET A 81 -0.02 -3.63 8.08
N VAL A 82 0.68 -3.44 6.97
CA VAL A 82 0.77 -2.12 6.32
C VAL A 82 -0.52 -1.79 5.57
N TYR A 83 -1.22 -2.79 5.02
CA TYR A 83 -2.57 -2.58 4.47
C TYR A 83 -3.53 -2.11 5.56
N SER A 84 -3.58 -2.79 6.72
CA SER A 84 -4.43 -2.41 7.84
C SER A 84 -4.14 -1.01 8.37
N GLU A 85 -2.85 -0.66 8.50
CA GLU A 85 -2.42 0.68 8.93
C GLU A 85 -2.84 1.76 7.92
N ALA A 86 -2.64 1.50 6.62
CA ALA A 86 -3.06 2.41 5.56
C ALA A 86 -4.56 2.67 5.60
N LEU A 87 -5.37 1.61 5.63
CA LEU A 87 -6.83 1.72 5.66
C LEU A 87 -7.32 2.53 6.86
N ARG A 88 -6.67 2.39 8.02
CA ARG A 88 -6.95 3.20 9.22
C ARG A 88 -6.63 4.67 8.99
N MET A 89 -5.46 4.99 8.44
CA MET A 89 -5.07 6.36 8.10
C MET A 89 -6.00 7.01 7.08
N GLY A 90 -6.53 6.23 6.13
CA GLY A 90 -7.49 6.68 5.11
C GLY A 90 -8.93 6.81 5.61
N GLY A 91 -9.17 6.78 6.93
CA GLY A 91 -10.48 6.93 7.54
C GLY A 91 -11.21 5.62 7.86
N GLY A 92 -10.50 4.48 7.96
CA GLY A 92 -10.98 3.14 8.34
C GLY A 92 -12.03 3.14 9.46
N SER A 93 -12.96 2.18 9.43
CA SER A 93 -14.13 2.05 10.33
C SER A 93 -13.82 1.85 11.84
N GLY A 94 -12.56 2.01 12.27
CA GLY A 94 -12.08 1.67 13.62
C GLY A 94 -11.33 2.77 14.38
N GLY A 95 -11.51 4.06 14.06
CA GLY A 95 -10.84 5.16 14.77
C GLY A 95 -11.78 6.27 15.18
N ASP A 96 -11.70 6.67 16.46
CA ASP A 96 -12.31 7.87 17.04
C ASP A 96 -12.22 9.07 16.09
N ALA A 97 -13.37 9.71 15.85
CA ALA A 97 -13.56 10.90 15.02
C ALA A 97 -12.99 12.17 15.70
N GLY A 98 -11.83 12.06 16.33
CA GLY A 98 -11.14 13.10 17.10
C GLY A 98 -9.99 13.80 16.36
N GLY A 99 -9.81 13.59 15.06
CA GLY A 99 -8.74 14.21 14.27
C GLY A 99 -9.27 14.94 13.03
N GLY A 100 -9.02 16.25 12.95
CA GLY A 100 -9.53 17.16 11.93
C GLY A 100 -9.36 16.68 10.48
N GLY A 101 -10.41 16.92 9.69
CA GLY A 101 -10.55 16.48 8.31
C GLY A 101 -9.37 16.81 7.40
N GLY A 102 -8.74 15.76 6.89
CA GLY A 102 -7.69 15.82 5.86
C GLY A 102 -7.15 14.44 5.45
N GLY A 103 -7.84 13.34 5.78
CA GLY A 103 -7.41 12.00 5.44
C GLY A 103 -7.30 11.82 3.92
N SER A 104 -6.17 11.31 3.45
CA SER A 104 -5.99 11.00 2.03
C SER A 104 -7.00 9.94 1.60
N LYS A 105 -7.71 10.19 0.48
CA LYS A 105 -8.65 9.22 -0.09
C LYS A 105 -7.86 8.02 -0.62
N ILE A 106 -7.97 6.89 0.07
CA ILE A 106 -7.37 5.63 -0.38
C ILE A 106 -8.27 5.01 -1.45
N LYS A 107 -7.64 4.61 -2.56
CA LYS A 107 -8.25 3.72 -3.56
C LYS A 107 -7.59 2.36 -3.45
N VAL A 108 -8.38 1.29 -3.59
CA VAL A 108 -7.86 -0.09 -3.59
C VAL A 108 -7.94 -0.64 -5.00
N LEU A 109 -6.79 -0.95 -5.58
CA LEU A 109 -6.69 -1.78 -6.78
C LEU A 109 -6.57 -3.24 -6.31
N LEU A 110 -7.62 -4.03 -6.54
CA LEU A 110 -7.71 -5.41 -6.10
C LEU A 110 -7.68 -6.34 -7.31
N THR A 111 -6.85 -7.38 -7.25
CA THR A 111 -7.03 -8.56 -8.09
C THR A 111 -7.79 -9.59 -7.27
N ARG A 112 -9.09 -9.76 -7.55
CA ARG A 112 -9.95 -10.73 -6.86
C ARG A 112 -9.70 -12.10 -7.48
N VAL A 113 -8.96 -12.95 -6.77
CA VAL A 113 -8.65 -14.31 -7.21
C VAL A 113 -9.72 -15.27 -6.69
N GLU A 114 -10.28 -16.09 -7.57
CA GLU A 114 -11.29 -17.10 -7.24
C GLU A 114 -10.66 -18.32 -6.56
N GLY A 115 -11.35 -18.92 -5.58
CA GLY A 115 -10.95 -20.17 -4.93
C GLY A 115 -11.16 -20.15 -3.41
N ASP A 116 -11.46 -21.31 -2.84
CA ASP A 116 -11.95 -21.40 -1.45
C ASP A 116 -10.90 -21.93 -0.45
N ASP A 117 -9.78 -22.51 -0.92
CA ASP A 117 -8.76 -23.11 -0.06
C ASP A 117 -7.34 -22.91 -0.61
N TRP A 118 -6.70 -21.84 -0.12
CA TRP A 118 -5.34 -21.46 -0.47
C TRP A 118 -4.34 -21.66 0.67
N GLY A 119 -4.78 -22.21 1.81
CA GLY A 119 -3.91 -22.35 3.00
C GLY A 119 -3.34 -21.03 3.52
N CYS A 120 -4.06 -19.91 3.36
CA CYS A 120 -3.61 -18.58 3.74
C CYS A 120 -3.51 -18.39 5.26
N ASP A 121 -2.48 -17.69 5.71
CA ASP A 121 -2.28 -17.27 7.11
C ASP A 121 -2.42 -15.75 7.33
N THR A 122 -2.56 -15.00 6.23
CA THR A 122 -2.61 -13.54 6.20
C THR A 122 -3.78 -13.10 5.36
N PHE A 123 -4.61 -12.19 5.88
CA PHE A 123 -5.86 -11.76 5.25
C PHE A 123 -5.90 -10.24 5.08
N PHE A 124 -6.60 -9.78 4.05
CA PHE A 124 -6.97 -8.37 3.91
C PHE A 124 -8.20 -8.10 4.77
N GLU A 125 -8.08 -7.21 5.76
CA GLU A 125 -9.07 -7.08 6.85
C GLU A 125 -10.38 -6.40 6.43
N GLU A 126 -10.36 -5.55 5.40
CA GLU A 126 -11.54 -4.83 4.94
C GLU A 126 -12.35 -5.64 3.94
N LYS A 127 -13.68 -5.61 4.11
CA LYS A 127 -14.62 -6.22 3.15
C LYS A 127 -14.94 -5.19 2.06
N LEU A 128 -14.38 -5.41 0.88
CA LEU A 128 -14.67 -4.60 -0.31
C LEU A 128 -15.89 -5.17 -1.01
N GLU A 129 -17.05 -4.64 -0.62
CA GLU A 129 -18.38 -4.99 -1.12
C GLU A 129 -19.20 -3.70 -1.25
N GLU A 130 -20.12 -3.67 -2.21
CA GLU A 130 -20.88 -2.46 -2.55
C GLU A 130 -21.69 -1.93 -1.35
N GLY A 131 -21.40 -0.70 -0.93
CA GLY A 131 -22.02 -0.03 0.22
C GLY A 131 -21.52 -0.51 1.59
N VAL A 132 -20.68 -1.55 1.66
CA VAL A 132 -20.14 -2.05 2.93
C VAL A 132 -18.96 -1.20 3.36
N ASN A 133 -19.00 -0.71 4.60
CA ASN A 133 -18.02 0.24 5.14
C ASN A 133 -17.84 1.52 4.28
N GLY A 134 -18.79 1.84 3.40
CA GLY A 134 -18.71 2.97 2.45
C GLY A 134 -17.86 2.68 1.20
N TRP A 135 -17.47 1.42 0.97
CA TRP A 135 -16.79 1.02 -0.26
C TRP A 135 -17.75 0.93 -1.43
N HIS A 136 -17.31 1.43 -2.58
CA HIS A 136 -18.03 1.34 -3.85
C HIS A 136 -17.09 0.85 -4.92
N ARG A 137 -17.54 -0.14 -5.71
CA ARG A 137 -16.78 -0.62 -6.85
C ARG A 137 -16.85 0.42 -7.96
N LYS A 138 -15.69 0.76 -8.52
CA LYS A 138 -15.57 1.72 -9.61
C LYS A 138 -15.80 1.05 -10.94
N SER A 139 -16.35 1.82 -11.87
CA SER A 139 -16.60 1.34 -13.22
C SER A 139 -15.30 1.07 -13.98
N LYS A 140 -15.40 0.28 -15.05
CA LYS A 140 -14.28 0.01 -15.95
C LYS A 140 -13.60 1.28 -16.47
N GLY A 141 -14.40 2.26 -16.92
CA GLY A 141 -13.87 3.54 -17.44
C GLY A 141 -13.11 4.33 -16.39
N GLU A 142 -13.62 4.38 -15.15
CA GLU A 142 -12.93 5.05 -14.04
C GLU A 142 -11.64 4.33 -13.66
N MET A 143 -11.63 3.00 -13.69
CA MET A 143 -10.43 2.20 -13.44
C MET A 143 -9.36 2.45 -14.52
N ASP A 144 -9.73 2.44 -15.80
CA ASP A 144 -8.79 2.69 -16.90
C ASP A 144 -8.21 4.10 -16.84
N GLU A 145 -9.07 5.10 -16.61
CA GLU A 145 -8.63 6.49 -16.45
C GLU A 145 -7.68 6.62 -15.26
N PHE A 146 -8.02 5.99 -14.13
CA PHE A 146 -7.16 6.01 -12.97
C PHE A 146 -5.83 5.32 -13.26
N VAL A 147 -5.81 4.09 -13.75
CA VAL A 147 -4.55 3.34 -14.00
C VAL A 147 -3.72 4.00 -15.10
N GLY A 148 -4.37 4.61 -16.10
CA GLY A 148 -3.73 5.23 -17.27
C GLY A 148 -3.54 4.27 -18.44
N GLU A 149 -4.15 3.09 -18.40
CA GLU A 149 -4.13 2.08 -19.45
C GLU A 149 -5.45 1.30 -19.48
N VAL A 150 -5.68 0.54 -20.54
CA VAL A 150 -6.87 -0.32 -20.65
C VAL A 150 -6.63 -1.61 -19.87
N VAL A 151 -7.33 -1.76 -18.74
CA VAL A 151 -7.29 -3.00 -17.94
C VAL A 151 -8.19 -4.06 -18.59
N PRO A 152 -7.87 -5.38 -18.56
CA PRO A 152 -8.82 -6.40 -19.00
C PRO A 152 -10.14 -6.36 -18.21
N GLU A 153 -11.27 -6.41 -18.92
CA GLU A 153 -12.60 -6.39 -18.29
C GLU A 153 -13.09 -7.81 -17.99
N GLY A 154 -13.75 -7.97 -16.84
CA GLY A 154 -14.36 -9.22 -16.43
C GLY A 154 -13.36 -10.29 -16.02
N ARG A 155 -13.84 -11.53 -15.94
CA ARG A 155 -13.06 -12.68 -15.48
C ARG A 155 -11.94 -13.02 -16.46
N GLN A 156 -10.73 -13.06 -15.93
CA GLN A 156 -9.52 -13.59 -16.55
C GLN A 156 -9.22 -14.98 -16.00
N GLU A 157 -8.35 -15.73 -16.67
CA GLU A 157 -7.90 -17.03 -16.19
C GLU A 157 -6.42 -17.25 -16.52
N GLU A 158 -5.64 -17.66 -15.52
CA GLU A 158 -4.25 -18.05 -15.70
C GLU A 158 -3.97 -19.32 -14.89
N ALA A 159 -3.32 -20.30 -15.52
CA ALA A 159 -3.00 -21.59 -14.89
C ALA A 159 -4.21 -22.29 -14.22
N GLY A 160 -5.41 -22.14 -14.80
CA GLY A 160 -6.66 -22.70 -14.26
C GLY A 160 -7.24 -21.94 -13.06
N THR A 161 -6.68 -20.77 -12.71
CA THR A 161 -7.16 -19.91 -11.64
C THR A 161 -7.84 -18.69 -12.23
N GLY A 162 -9.12 -18.50 -11.90
CA GLY A 162 -9.88 -17.32 -12.32
C GLY A 162 -9.55 -16.10 -11.46
N TYR A 163 -9.55 -14.92 -12.06
CA TYR A 163 -9.43 -13.67 -11.31
C TYR A 163 -10.08 -12.50 -12.03
N GLU A 164 -10.40 -11.43 -11.30
CA GLU A 164 -10.92 -10.18 -11.87
C GLU A 164 -10.17 -8.97 -11.30
N PHE A 165 -9.94 -7.97 -12.15
CA PHE A 165 -9.40 -6.68 -11.71
C PHE A 165 -10.53 -5.75 -11.25
N GLU A 166 -10.40 -5.22 -10.04
CA GLU A 166 -11.36 -4.31 -9.44
C GLU A 166 -10.66 -3.04 -8.93
N MET A 167 -11.37 -1.93 -8.96
CA MET A 167 -10.98 -0.71 -8.25
C MET A 167 -12.10 -0.32 -7.28
N TRP A 168 -11.72 0.02 -6.05
CA TRP A 168 -12.65 0.39 -4.99
C TRP A 168 -12.27 1.74 -4.41
N GLU A 169 -13.29 2.53 -4.08
CA GLU A 169 -13.14 3.80 -3.38
C GLU A 169 -14.12 3.89 -2.23
N ARG A 170 -13.73 4.64 -1.21
CA ARG A 170 -14.60 4.95 -0.09
C ARG A 170 -15.26 6.31 -0.30
N VAL A 171 -16.60 6.35 -0.18
CA VAL A 171 -17.42 7.57 -0.34
C VAL A 171 -17.93 8.05 1.00
#